data_AF-A0A935S2V7-F1
#
_entry.id   AF-A0A935S2V7-F1
#
_cell.length_a   1.000
_cell.length_b   1.000
_cell.length_c   1.000
_cell.angle_alpha   90.00
_cell.angle_beta   90.00
_cell.angle_gamma   90.00
#
_symmetry.space_group_name_H-M   'P 1'
#
loop_
_entity.id
_entity.type
_entity.pdbx_description
1 polymer ?
#
loop_
_entity_poly.entity_id
_entity_poly.type
_entity_poly.pdbx_seq_one_letter_code
_entity_poly.pdbx_strand_id
1 'polypeptide(L)'
;MKSKNIFILALIGLVLNACYTSKKATRPINITVSDFEIVIEKDPKGHFVDNYTKEQYKEFFMTQLKSSLEYNNIFIKPDNAEFSVTIDKVLLKETLTVDTIKDAQSPDFGKVFDITMLLVKSTGTVTSNSNNKKWEAFTADKSDREKLTLQHPIGTKIDGRKPGPHDWRKKGFNSHECRDHIQTVGKRTSDVITNRVNRFIK
;
A
#
# COMPACT_ATOMS: atom_id res chain seq x y z
N MET A 1 -33.16 28.96 -10.00
CA MET A 1 -31.80 28.77 -9.44
C MET A 1 -31.90 27.94 -8.15
N LYS A 2 -31.73 26.60 -8.23
CA LYS A 2 -31.56 25.70 -7.05
C LYS A 2 -31.19 24.25 -7.47
N SER A 3 -30.58 24.06 -8.64
CA SER A 3 -30.12 22.77 -9.17
C SER A 3 -28.68 22.38 -8.76
N LYS A 4 -28.04 23.15 -7.87
CA LYS A 4 -26.61 23.00 -7.57
C LYS A 4 -26.26 21.97 -6.48
N ASN A 5 -27.25 21.35 -5.82
CA ASN A 5 -26.98 20.45 -4.67
C ASN A 5 -27.08 18.95 -4.96
N ILE A 6 -27.44 18.53 -6.18
CA ILE A 6 -27.53 17.09 -6.53
C ILE A 6 -26.18 16.54 -7.03
N PHE A 7 -25.29 17.39 -7.52
CA PHE A 7 -23.98 16.96 -8.06
C PHE A 7 -22.95 16.58 -7.01
N ILE A 8 -23.10 17.02 -5.75
CA ILE A 8 -22.13 16.75 -4.68
C ILE A 8 -22.33 15.36 -4.05
N LEU A 9 -23.54 14.80 -4.08
CA LEU A 9 -23.79 13.44 -3.60
C LEU A 9 -23.28 12.34 -4.55
N ALA A 10 -23.24 12.61 -5.87
CA ALA A 10 -22.74 11.64 -6.85
C ALA A 10 -21.21 11.49 -6.83
N LEU A 11 -20.48 12.49 -6.35
CA LEU A 11 -19.01 12.47 -6.33
C LEU A 11 -18.42 11.71 -5.11
N ILE A 12 -19.20 11.55 -4.03
CA ILE A 12 -18.78 10.81 -2.82
C ILE A 12 -18.88 9.29 -3.02
N GLY A 13 -19.73 8.82 -3.95
CA GLY A 13 -19.86 7.38 -4.27
C GLY A 13 -18.66 6.79 -5.03
N LEU A 14 -17.84 7.61 -5.69
CA LEU A 14 -16.70 7.15 -6.49
C LEU A 14 -15.45 6.84 -5.66
N VAL A 15 -15.42 7.17 -4.38
CA VAL A 15 -14.24 6.98 -3.51
C VAL A 15 -14.35 5.75 -2.61
N LEU A 16 -15.44 4.98 -2.70
CA LEU A 16 -15.68 3.79 -1.84
C LEU A 16 -15.22 2.46 -2.45
N ASN A 17 -14.60 2.45 -3.63
CA ASN A 17 -14.20 1.23 -4.35
C ASN A 17 -12.84 0.62 -3.95
N ALA A 18 -12.16 1.12 -2.91
CA ALA A 18 -10.81 0.64 -2.58
C ALA A 18 -10.72 -0.11 -1.24
N CYS A 19 -11.82 -0.65 -0.72
CA CYS A 19 -11.70 -1.79 0.18
C CYS A 19 -11.40 -3.01 -0.70
N TYR A 20 -10.12 -3.34 -0.86
CA TYR A 20 -9.67 -4.54 -1.56
C TYR A 20 -10.13 -5.77 -0.79
N THR A 21 -11.39 -6.16 -0.98
CA THR A 21 -11.97 -7.41 -0.50
C THR A 21 -12.41 -8.18 -1.74
N SER A 22 -11.61 -9.17 -2.14
CA SER A 22 -12.00 -10.08 -3.20
C SER A 22 -12.95 -11.14 -2.68
N LYS A 23 -13.94 -11.51 -3.50
CA LYS A 23 -14.70 -12.75 -3.26
C LYS A 23 -13.81 -13.93 -3.62
N LYS A 24 -13.80 -14.98 -2.80
CA LYS A 24 -13.07 -16.22 -3.10
C LYS A 24 -13.49 -16.81 -4.45
N ALA A 25 -12.57 -17.44 -5.16
CA ALA A 25 -12.89 -18.18 -6.38
C ALA A 25 -13.84 -19.35 -6.05
N THR A 26 -14.78 -19.61 -6.96
CA THR A 26 -15.82 -20.65 -6.78
C THR A 26 -15.27 -22.07 -6.84
N ARG A 27 -14.08 -22.25 -7.42
CA ARG A 27 -13.33 -23.50 -7.48
C ARG A 27 -11.84 -23.22 -7.32
N PRO A 28 -11.01 -24.25 -7.02
CA PRO A 28 -9.56 -24.12 -7.08
C PRO A 28 -9.10 -23.67 -8.48
N ILE A 29 -8.16 -22.72 -8.52
CA ILE A 29 -7.56 -22.20 -9.75
C ILE A 29 -6.05 -22.19 -9.58
N ASN A 30 -5.35 -22.73 -10.58
CA ASN A 30 -3.88 -22.68 -10.62
C ASN A 30 -3.42 -21.50 -11.46
N ILE A 31 -2.42 -20.78 -10.97
CA ILE A 31 -1.77 -19.68 -11.69
C ILE A 31 -0.26 -19.87 -11.70
N THR A 32 0.39 -19.30 -12.72
CA THR A 32 1.82 -19.00 -12.67
C THR A 32 2.03 -17.56 -12.24
N VAL A 33 3.13 -17.29 -11.54
CA VAL A 33 3.61 -15.93 -11.25
C VAL A 33 5.02 -15.82 -11.81
N SER A 34 5.24 -14.89 -12.74
CA SER A 34 6.56 -14.62 -13.30
C SER A 34 7.50 -14.07 -12.23
N ASP A 35 8.81 -14.28 -12.42
CA ASP A 35 9.80 -13.61 -11.58
C ASP A 35 9.78 -12.09 -11.79
N PHE A 36 10.16 -11.32 -10.76
CA PHE A 36 10.12 -9.86 -10.77
C PHE A 36 11.18 -9.24 -9.86
N GLU A 37 11.48 -7.96 -10.09
CA GLU A 37 12.44 -7.20 -9.27
C GLU A 37 11.75 -6.33 -8.21
N ILE A 38 12.42 -6.20 -7.07
CA ILE A 38 12.21 -5.11 -6.11
C ILE A 38 13.04 -3.89 -6.53
N VAL A 39 12.36 -2.82 -6.89
CA VAL A 39 12.99 -1.52 -7.22
C VAL A 39 12.89 -0.63 -5.99
N ILE A 40 14.02 -0.07 -5.55
CA ILE A 40 14.09 0.85 -4.42
C ILE A 40 14.49 2.23 -4.96
N GLU A 41 13.61 3.21 -4.77
CA GLU A 41 13.87 4.63 -5.02
C GLU A 41 13.94 5.35 -3.68
N LYS A 42 15.12 5.85 -3.31
CA LYS A 42 15.34 6.46 -1.99
C LYS A 42 15.85 7.89 -2.14
N ASP A 43 15.30 8.79 -1.36
CA ASP A 43 15.91 10.09 -1.11
C ASP A 43 17.28 9.93 -0.41
N PRO A 44 18.32 10.72 -0.74
CA PRO A 44 19.63 10.61 -0.09
C PRO A 44 19.62 10.71 1.44
N LYS A 45 18.63 11.38 2.04
CA LYS A 45 18.47 11.51 3.50
C LYS A 45 17.53 10.46 4.10
N GLY A 46 16.87 9.66 3.27
CA GLY A 46 15.99 8.58 3.68
C GLY A 46 16.76 7.37 4.22
N HIS A 47 16.12 6.61 5.11
CA HIS A 47 16.71 5.45 5.76
C HIS A 47 15.73 4.30 5.99
N PHE A 48 14.41 4.49 5.82
CA PHE A 48 13.43 3.48 6.17
C PHE A 48 13.44 2.28 5.21
N VAL A 49 13.79 2.49 3.94
CA VAL A 49 13.91 1.38 2.97
C VAL A 49 15.24 0.61 3.09
N ASP A 50 16.17 1.06 3.93
CA ASP A 50 17.44 0.36 4.17
C ASP A 50 17.34 -0.71 5.26
N ASN A 51 16.21 -0.79 5.97
CA ASN A 51 16.02 -1.72 7.08
C ASN A 51 16.05 -3.20 6.65
N TYR A 52 15.87 -3.49 5.36
CA TYR A 52 15.88 -4.85 4.80
C TYR A 52 16.52 -4.87 3.41
N THR A 53 16.99 -6.04 2.99
CA THR A 53 17.49 -6.24 1.62
C THR A 53 16.36 -6.38 0.60
N LYS A 54 16.67 -6.24 -0.69
CA LYS A 54 15.70 -6.48 -1.78
C LYS A 54 15.11 -7.89 -1.73
N GLU A 55 15.91 -8.89 -1.38
CA GLU A 55 15.51 -10.29 -1.27
C GLU A 55 14.51 -10.49 -0.13
N GLN A 56 14.77 -9.88 1.03
CA GLN A 56 13.85 -9.91 2.16
C GLN A 56 12.52 -9.21 1.82
N TYR A 57 12.58 -8.07 1.14
CA TYR A 57 11.38 -7.40 0.65
C TYR A 57 10.58 -8.27 -0.33
N LYS A 58 11.26 -8.96 -1.25
CA LYS A 58 10.62 -9.91 -2.16
C LYS A 58 9.97 -11.07 -1.40
N GLU A 59 10.63 -11.59 -0.38
CA GLU A 59 10.09 -12.65 0.49
C GLU A 59 8.84 -12.19 1.25
N PHE A 60 8.88 -11.00 1.87
CA PHE A 60 7.72 -10.44 2.57
C PHE A 60 6.52 -10.25 1.64
N PHE A 61 6.78 -9.72 0.44
CA PHE A 61 5.76 -9.58 -0.59
C PHE A 61 5.15 -10.92 -1.00
N MET A 62 6.00 -11.90 -1.35
CA MET A 62 5.57 -13.20 -1.86
C MET A 62 4.86 -14.04 -0.80
N THR A 63 5.31 -13.98 0.45
CA THR A 63 4.67 -14.65 1.58
C THR A 63 3.23 -14.16 1.76
N GLN A 64 3.02 -12.84 1.73
CA GLN A 64 1.69 -12.28 1.89
C GLN A 64 0.82 -12.48 0.65
N LEU A 65 1.40 -12.36 -0.56
CA LEU A 65 0.71 -12.66 -1.82
C LEU A 65 0.19 -14.10 -1.85
N LYS A 66 1.08 -15.08 -1.59
CA LYS A 66 0.76 -16.51 -1.63
C LYS A 66 -0.32 -16.88 -0.62
N SER A 67 -0.15 -16.51 0.65
CA SER A 67 -1.13 -16.82 1.70
C SER A 67 -2.51 -16.21 1.41
N SER A 68 -2.55 -15.00 0.85
CA SER A 68 -3.80 -14.33 0.49
C SER A 68 -4.46 -14.97 -0.74
N LEU A 69 -3.70 -15.43 -1.73
CA LEU A 69 -4.22 -16.14 -2.89
C LEU A 69 -4.81 -17.50 -2.49
N GLU A 70 -4.09 -18.24 -1.66
CA GLU A 70 -4.53 -19.55 -1.16
C GLU A 70 -5.82 -19.43 -0.35
N TYR A 71 -5.94 -18.39 0.49
CA TYR A 71 -7.19 -18.06 1.17
C TYR A 71 -8.36 -17.85 0.19
N ASN A 72 -8.08 -17.38 -1.02
CA ASN A 72 -9.05 -17.12 -2.08
C ASN A 72 -9.24 -18.29 -3.08
N ASN A 73 -8.76 -19.50 -2.77
CA ASN A 73 -8.77 -20.69 -3.64
C ASN A 73 -7.92 -20.56 -4.92
N ILE A 74 -6.91 -19.69 -4.90
CA ILE A 74 -5.96 -19.52 -6.02
C ILE A 74 -4.59 -20.02 -5.57
N PHE A 75 -3.98 -20.90 -6.36
CA PHE A 75 -2.73 -21.57 -6.01
C PHE A 75 -1.66 -21.24 -7.05
N ILE A 76 -0.48 -20.84 -6.58
CA ILE A 76 0.68 -20.64 -7.46
C ILE A 76 1.27 -22.03 -7.75
N LYS A 77 0.97 -22.56 -8.95
CA LYS A 77 1.43 -23.86 -9.43
C LYS A 77 1.75 -23.75 -10.93
N PRO A 78 3.00 -24.01 -11.35
CA PRO A 78 3.39 -23.90 -12.75
C PRO A 78 2.62 -24.85 -13.67
N ASP A 79 2.36 -26.06 -13.18
CA ASP A 79 1.70 -27.11 -13.94
C ASP A 79 0.20 -26.86 -14.06
N ASN A 80 -0.33 -26.97 -15.27
CA ASN A 80 -1.75 -26.78 -15.59
C ASN A 80 -2.31 -25.42 -15.12
N ALA A 81 -1.50 -24.35 -15.21
CA ALA A 81 -1.93 -23.00 -14.88
C ALA A 81 -2.98 -22.48 -15.86
N GLU A 82 -4.11 -22.02 -15.33
CA GLU A 82 -5.20 -21.43 -16.11
C GLU A 82 -4.96 -19.96 -16.42
N PHE A 83 -4.16 -19.31 -15.58
CA PHE A 83 -3.78 -17.91 -15.74
C PHE A 83 -2.28 -17.73 -15.51
N SER A 84 -1.72 -16.76 -16.22
CA SER A 84 -0.35 -16.30 -16.04
C SER A 84 -0.37 -14.90 -15.46
N VAL A 85 0.28 -14.71 -14.32
CA VAL A 85 0.43 -13.41 -13.67
C VAL A 85 1.86 -12.93 -13.86
N THR A 86 2.01 -11.78 -14.51
CA THR A 86 3.30 -11.11 -14.62
C THR A 86 3.30 -9.91 -13.70
N ILE A 87 4.25 -9.86 -12.78
CA ILE A 87 4.51 -8.67 -11.95
C ILE A 87 5.67 -7.93 -12.64
N ASP A 88 5.42 -6.73 -13.14
CA ASP A 88 6.46 -5.98 -13.87
C ASP A 88 7.51 -5.45 -12.90
N LYS A 89 7.05 -4.91 -11.77
CA LYS A 89 7.90 -4.42 -10.68
C LYS A 89 7.13 -4.27 -9.39
N VAL A 90 7.85 -4.40 -8.28
CA VAL A 90 7.41 -3.88 -6.97
C VAL A 90 8.34 -2.75 -6.59
N LEU A 91 7.82 -1.53 -6.60
CA LEU A 91 8.52 -0.31 -6.24
C LEU A 91 8.35 -0.03 -4.75
N LEU A 92 9.45 0.17 -4.03
CA LEU A 92 9.50 0.84 -2.74
C LEU A 92 10.12 2.22 -2.97
N LYS A 93 9.37 3.25 -2.65
CA LYS A 93 9.79 4.63 -2.82
C LYS A 93 9.73 5.37 -1.50
N GLU A 94 10.87 5.92 -1.11
CA GLU A 94 11.02 6.82 0.03
C GLU A 94 11.35 8.22 -0.47
N THR A 95 10.55 9.19 -0.05
CA THR A 95 10.72 10.60 -0.41
C THR A 95 10.67 11.45 0.84
N LEU A 96 11.47 12.52 0.87
CA LEU A 96 11.37 13.53 1.92
C LEU A 96 10.68 14.78 1.39
N THR A 97 9.79 15.31 2.20
CA THR A 97 9.13 16.60 2.01
C THR A 97 9.33 17.43 3.27
N VAL A 98 9.13 18.73 3.21
CA VAL A 98 9.19 19.57 4.41
C VAL A 98 7.79 19.93 4.87
N ASP A 99 7.61 20.01 6.19
CA ASP A 99 6.41 20.57 6.81
C ASP A 99 6.81 21.54 7.93
N THR A 100 5.93 22.48 8.26
CA THR A 100 6.24 23.58 9.18
C THR A 100 5.15 23.71 10.22
N ILE A 101 5.53 23.93 11.48
CA ILE A 101 4.56 24.25 12.53
C ILE A 101 3.99 25.65 12.27
N LYS A 102 2.70 25.71 11.93
CA LYS A 102 1.97 26.96 11.63
C LYS A 102 1.19 27.52 12.82
N ASP A 103 1.26 26.87 13.98
CA ASP A 103 0.60 27.30 15.20
C ASP A 103 1.40 28.42 15.88
N ALA A 104 0.91 29.65 15.78
CA ALA A 104 1.57 30.85 16.33
C ALA A 104 1.63 30.86 17.87
N GLN A 105 0.84 30.02 18.55
CA GLN A 105 0.88 29.87 20.01
C GLN A 105 1.87 28.79 20.45
N SER A 106 2.40 27.99 19.52
CA SER A 106 3.40 26.99 19.81
C SER A 106 4.77 27.64 20.04
N PRO A 107 5.55 27.20 21.05
CA PRO A 107 6.94 27.62 21.20
C PRO A 107 7.82 27.22 20.01
N ASP A 108 7.38 26.24 19.21
CA ASP A 108 8.05 25.79 17.99
C ASP A 108 7.47 26.43 16.70
N PHE A 109 6.73 27.55 16.80
CA PHE A 109 6.19 28.23 15.61
C PHE A 109 7.28 28.53 14.57
N GLY A 110 7.01 28.19 13.30
CA GLY A 110 7.96 28.37 12.20
C GLY A 110 9.03 27.29 12.09
N LYS A 111 9.09 26.33 13.02
CA LYS A 111 10.03 25.20 12.94
C LYS A 111 9.67 24.28 11.79
N VAL A 112 10.69 23.93 11.01
CA VAL A 112 10.59 23.05 9.83
C VAL A 112 11.04 21.64 10.19
N PHE A 113 10.28 20.65 9.74
CA PHE A 113 10.59 19.23 9.87
C PHE A 113 10.67 18.58 8.51
N ASP A 114 11.68 17.74 8.33
CA ASP A 114 11.71 16.77 7.25
C ASP A 114 10.66 15.68 7.55
N ILE A 115 9.77 15.43 6.60
CA ILE A 115 8.66 14.49 6.64
C ILE A 115 8.87 13.43 5.58
N THR A 116 9.05 12.20 6.04
CA THR A 116 9.20 11.04 5.15
C THR A 116 7.83 10.58 4.64
N MET A 117 7.78 10.27 3.36
CA MET A 117 6.68 9.56 2.71
C MET A 117 7.20 8.25 2.14
N LEU A 118 6.50 7.18 2.48
CA LEU A 118 6.75 5.84 1.94
C LEU A 118 5.62 5.47 0.98
N LEU A 119 5.98 4.96 -0.18
CA LEU A 119 5.08 4.40 -1.17
C LEU A 119 5.59 3.01 -1.56
N VAL A 120 4.77 1.99 -1.38
CA VAL A 120 5.01 0.68 -1.98
C VAL A 120 3.97 0.45 -3.05
N LYS A 121 4.38 -0.01 -4.24
CA LYS A 121 3.51 -0.19 -5.40
C LYS A 121 3.91 -1.43 -6.20
N SER A 122 2.94 -2.28 -6.50
CA SER A 122 3.06 -3.40 -7.44
C SER A 122 2.25 -3.11 -8.69
N THR A 123 2.81 -3.40 -9.85
CA THR A 123 2.13 -3.34 -11.16
C THR A 123 2.35 -4.62 -11.92
N GLY A 124 1.38 -4.98 -12.76
CA GLY A 124 1.50 -6.19 -13.55
C GLY A 124 0.27 -6.46 -14.40
N THR A 125 0.20 -7.68 -14.90
CA THR A 125 -0.89 -8.17 -15.74
C THR A 125 -1.34 -9.57 -15.33
N VAL A 126 -2.61 -9.87 -15.54
CA VAL A 126 -3.18 -11.22 -15.46
C VAL A 126 -3.65 -11.62 -16.84
N THR A 127 -3.15 -12.74 -17.36
CA THR A 127 -3.50 -13.28 -18.67
C THR A 127 -4.17 -14.64 -18.53
N SER A 128 -5.32 -14.85 -19.18
CA SER A 128 -5.94 -16.17 -19.29
C SER A 128 -5.19 -17.03 -20.32
N ASN A 129 -4.85 -18.25 -19.95
CA ASN A 129 -4.20 -19.22 -20.84
C ASN A 129 -5.21 -19.97 -21.74
N SER A 130 -6.50 -19.59 -21.72
CA SER A 130 -7.53 -20.12 -22.61
C SER A 130 -7.35 -19.66 -24.07
N ASN A 131 -8.03 -20.34 -25.00
CA ASN A 131 -7.94 -20.09 -26.44
C ASN A 131 -8.21 -18.63 -26.87
N ASN A 132 -8.92 -17.85 -26.04
CA ASN A 132 -9.27 -16.45 -26.33
C ASN A 132 -8.41 -15.42 -25.56
N LYS A 133 -7.24 -15.82 -25.03
CA LYS A 133 -6.21 -15.00 -24.34
C LYS A 133 -6.69 -13.60 -23.95
N LYS A 134 -7.38 -13.49 -22.81
CA LYS A 134 -7.76 -12.21 -22.22
C LYS A 134 -6.66 -11.73 -21.27
N TRP A 135 -6.34 -10.45 -21.29
CA TRP A 135 -5.39 -9.85 -20.36
C TRP A 135 -5.97 -8.62 -19.69
N GLU A 136 -5.65 -8.42 -18.41
CA GLU A 136 -6.02 -7.21 -17.67
C GLU A 136 -4.83 -6.73 -16.83
N ALA A 137 -4.49 -5.45 -16.96
CA ALA A 137 -3.47 -4.82 -16.12
C ALA A 137 -3.98 -4.56 -14.70
N PHE A 138 -3.06 -4.54 -13.75
CA PHE A 138 -3.33 -4.19 -12.36
C PHE A 138 -2.30 -3.25 -11.77
N THR A 139 -2.75 -2.57 -10.73
CA THR A 139 -1.92 -1.80 -9.82
C THR A 139 -2.45 -2.04 -8.41
N ALA A 140 -1.54 -2.24 -7.48
CA ALA A 140 -1.82 -2.27 -6.06
C ALA A 140 -0.76 -1.43 -5.37
N ASP A 141 -1.17 -0.49 -4.52
CA ASP A 141 -0.24 0.37 -3.80
C ASP A 141 -0.64 0.52 -2.35
N LYS A 142 0.28 1.00 -1.53
CA LYS A 142 0.07 1.50 -0.18
C LYS A 142 1.08 2.61 0.05
N SER A 143 0.58 3.79 0.36
CA SER A 143 1.39 4.91 0.82
C SER A 143 1.04 5.31 2.24
N ASP A 144 2.01 5.91 2.92
CA ASP A 144 1.81 6.62 4.16
C ASP A 144 2.83 7.74 4.28
N ARG A 145 2.62 8.64 5.24
CA ARG A 145 3.56 9.73 5.54
C ARG A 145 3.65 9.97 7.03
N GLU A 146 4.85 10.32 7.49
CA GLU A 146 5.03 10.89 8.81
C GLU A 146 4.18 12.17 8.93
N LYS A 147 3.73 12.49 10.14
CA LYS A 147 2.82 13.62 10.36
C LYS A 147 3.27 14.47 11.53
N LEU A 148 3.18 15.78 11.37
CA LEU A 148 3.16 16.71 12.49
C LEU A 148 1.77 16.64 13.14
N THR A 149 1.73 16.33 14.42
CA THR A 149 0.48 16.21 15.16
C THR A 149 0.55 17.00 16.46
N LEU A 150 -0.51 17.74 16.74
CA LEU A 150 -0.78 18.28 18.07
C LEU A 150 -0.98 17.14 19.05
N GLN A 151 -0.31 17.18 20.20
CA GLN A 151 -0.51 16.16 21.21
C GLN A 151 -1.88 16.32 21.87
N HIS A 152 -2.74 15.31 21.71
CA HIS A 152 -4.04 15.22 22.40
C HIS A 152 -4.30 13.98 23.29
N PRO A 153 -3.34 13.09 23.68
CA PRO A 153 -3.71 12.00 24.59
C PRO A 153 -3.55 12.39 26.06
N ILE A 154 -4.65 12.30 26.80
CA ILE A 154 -4.67 12.10 28.25
C ILE A 154 -3.64 11.02 28.61
N GLY A 155 -2.68 11.32 29.50
CA GLY A 155 -1.83 10.32 30.15
C GLY A 155 -0.43 10.07 29.55
N THR A 156 -0.03 10.70 28.45
CA THR A 156 1.38 10.63 27.99
C THR A 156 2.23 11.70 28.68
N LYS A 157 3.30 11.31 29.38
CA LYS A 157 4.34 12.22 29.87
C LYS A 157 5.52 12.20 28.90
N ILE A 158 6.04 13.37 28.54
CA ILE A 158 7.31 13.53 27.83
C ILE A 158 8.23 14.30 28.77
N ASP A 159 9.43 13.80 29.00
CA ASP A 159 10.43 14.38 29.94
C ASP A 159 9.84 14.73 31.32
N GLY A 160 8.94 13.86 31.82
CA GLY A 160 8.28 14.03 33.12
C GLY A 160 7.15 15.06 33.15
N ARG A 161 6.91 15.84 32.09
CA ARG A 161 5.83 16.85 32.01
C ARG A 161 4.63 16.35 31.20
N LYS A 162 3.43 16.82 31.58
CA LYS A 162 2.24 16.71 30.73
C LYS A 162 2.35 17.72 29.57
N PRO A 163 2.27 17.27 28.32
CA PRO A 163 2.32 18.14 27.16
C PRO A 163 1.13 19.09 27.14
N GLY A 164 1.40 20.34 26.78
CA GLY A 164 0.41 21.40 26.61
C GLY A 164 -0.34 21.33 25.28
N PRO A 165 -1.41 22.12 25.12
CA PRO A 165 -2.27 22.11 23.93
C PRO A 165 -1.57 22.61 22.65
N HIS A 166 -0.38 23.19 22.77
CA HIS A 166 0.43 23.73 21.67
C HIS A 166 1.76 22.99 21.49
N ASP A 167 1.91 21.83 22.12
CA ASP A 167 3.10 20.99 21.98
C ASP A 167 2.92 20.08 20.76
N TRP A 168 3.71 20.38 19.72
CA TRP A 168 3.73 19.63 18.47
C TRP A 168 4.80 18.56 18.50
N ARG A 169 4.53 17.43 17.84
CA ARG A 169 5.55 16.41 17.58
C ARG A 169 5.43 15.82 16.20
N LYS A 170 6.55 15.30 15.70
CA LYS A 170 6.59 14.43 14.54
C LYS A 170 6.24 12.99 14.95
N LYS A 171 5.10 12.47 14.49
CA LYS A 171 4.83 11.02 14.53
C LYS A 171 5.60 10.38 13.38
N GLY A 172 6.75 9.78 13.72
CA GLY A 172 7.60 9.09 12.76
C GLY A 172 7.12 7.68 12.42
N PHE A 173 7.69 7.10 11.37
CA PHE A 173 7.54 5.69 11.09
C PHE A 173 8.33 4.85 12.09
N ASN A 174 7.88 3.61 12.31
CA ASN A 174 8.67 2.64 13.06
C ASN A 174 9.57 1.82 12.10
N SER A 175 10.54 1.08 12.63
CA SER A 175 11.52 0.33 11.81
C SER A 175 10.90 -0.74 10.92
N HIS A 176 9.70 -1.23 11.25
CA HIS A 176 9.00 -2.28 10.51
C HIS A 176 7.97 -1.72 9.51
N GLU A 177 7.79 -0.41 9.43
CA GLU A 177 6.72 0.20 8.63
C GLU A 177 6.82 -0.20 7.15
N CYS A 178 8.03 -0.22 6.58
CA CYS A 178 8.29 -0.68 5.21
C CYS A 178 7.89 -2.15 5.00
N ARG A 179 8.18 -3.04 5.97
CA ARG A 179 7.78 -4.45 5.93
C ARG A 179 6.25 -4.58 5.92
N ASP A 180 5.59 -3.84 6.79
CA ASP A 180 4.14 -3.91 6.91
C ASP A 180 3.45 -3.35 5.65
N HIS A 181 4.05 -2.33 5.03
CA HIS A 181 3.60 -1.79 3.75
C HIS A 181 3.76 -2.80 2.61
N ILE A 182 4.90 -3.46 2.50
CA ILE A 182 5.13 -4.42 1.42
C ILE A 182 4.23 -5.65 1.54
N GLN A 183 4.00 -6.14 2.75
CA GLN A 183 3.01 -7.19 3.01
C GLN A 183 1.61 -6.70 2.61
N THR A 184 1.22 -5.49 3.03
CA THR A 184 -0.06 -4.90 2.63
C THR A 184 -0.24 -4.86 1.11
N VAL A 185 0.80 -4.49 0.35
CA VAL A 185 0.75 -4.49 -1.12
C VAL A 185 0.69 -5.91 -1.69
N GLY A 186 1.38 -6.89 -1.08
CA GLY A 186 1.25 -8.30 -1.44
C GLY A 186 -0.19 -8.80 -1.31
N LYS A 187 -0.87 -8.47 -0.20
CA LYS A 187 -2.30 -8.77 -0.01
C LYS A 187 -3.16 -8.08 -1.07
N ARG A 188 -3.01 -6.77 -1.26
CA ARG A 188 -3.80 -6.01 -2.26
C ARG A 188 -3.60 -6.55 -3.67
N THR A 189 -2.38 -6.98 -4.01
CA THR A 189 -2.08 -7.63 -5.28
C THR A 189 -2.87 -8.94 -5.43
N SER A 190 -2.90 -9.79 -4.40
CA SER A 190 -3.75 -10.99 -4.37
C SER A 190 -5.24 -10.66 -4.60
N ASP A 191 -5.75 -9.65 -3.89
CA ASP A 191 -7.16 -9.25 -3.99
C ASP A 191 -7.51 -8.80 -5.43
N VAL A 192 -6.61 -8.04 -6.07
CA VAL A 192 -6.80 -7.64 -7.47
C VAL A 192 -6.72 -8.85 -8.41
N ILE A 193 -5.70 -9.70 -8.30
CA ILE A 193 -5.57 -10.92 -9.12
C ILE A 193 -6.85 -11.77 -9.01
N THR A 194 -7.33 -12.01 -7.78
CA THR A 194 -8.55 -12.78 -7.51
C THR A 194 -9.76 -12.17 -8.21
N ASN A 195 -9.93 -10.86 -8.12
CA ASN A 195 -11.02 -10.16 -8.79
C ASN A 195 -10.95 -10.27 -10.32
N ARG A 196 -9.75 -10.25 -10.91
CA ARG A 196 -9.54 -10.39 -12.36
C ARG A 196 -9.83 -11.82 -12.82
N VAL A 197 -9.26 -12.81 -12.13
CA VAL A 197 -9.53 -14.24 -12.37
C VAL A 197 -11.03 -14.53 -12.32
N ASN A 198 -11.72 -14.04 -11.29
CA ASN A 198 -13.17 -14.22 -11.14
C ASN A 198 -14.00 -13.59 -12.28
N ARG A 199 -13.48 -12.59 -13.00
CA ARG A 199 -14.17 -12.01 -14.17
C ARG A 199 -13.97 -12.87 -15.41
N PHE A 200 -12.87 -13.60 -15.51
CA PHE A 200 -12.58 -14.45 -16.66
C PHE A 200 -13.29 -15.80 -16.61
N ILE A 201 -13.65 -16.29 -15.42
CA ILE A 201 -14.36 -17.55 -15.21
C ILE A 201 -15.89 -17.41 -15.15
N LYS A 202 -16.41 -16.19 -15.18
CA LYS A 202 -17.85 -15.90 -15.36
C LYS A 202 -18.20 -15.96 -16.83
#